data_AF-A0A0C2VHI9-F1
#
_entry.id   AF-A0A0C2VHI9-F1
#
_cell.length_a   1.000
_cell.length_b   1.000
_cell.length_c   1.000
_cell.angle_alpha   90.00
_cell.angle_beta   90.00
_cell.angle_gamma   90.00
#
_symmetry.space_group_name_H-M   'P 1'
#
loop_
_entity.id
_entity.type
_entity.pdbx_description
1 polymer ?
#
loop_
_entity_poly.entity_id
_entity_poly.type
_entity_poly.pdbx_seq_one_letter_code
_entity_poly.pdbx_strand_id
1 'polypeptide(L)'
;MPYLNEDIAVSSIYSYLIEDLKLNIGFADKVMNCEKIDEASASLLHVNEQDPALIIENTVSLTNGTIFELSQSIFHYQKAKILNRINFK
;
A
#
# COMPACT_ATOMS: atom_id res chain seq x y z
N MET A 1 -9.79 -14.15 4.35
CA MET A 1 -8.62 -13.53 5.01
C MET A 1 -8.23 -14.38 6.21
N PRO A 2 -6.95 -14.77 6.36
CA PRO A 2 -6.47 -15.45 7.57
C PRO A 2 -6.58 -14.53 8.80
N TYR A 3 -6.45 -15.11 10.00
CA TYR A 3 -6.50 -14.38 11.28
C TYR A 3 -5.50 -13.22 11.29
N LEU A 4 -5.95 -12.05 11.75
CA LEU A 4 -5.15 -10.83 11.93
C LEU A 4 -5.52 -10.23 13.28
N ASN A 5 -4.53 -9.99 14.14
CA ASN A 5 -4.70 -9.29 15.42
C ASN A 5 -3.85 -8.03 15.46
N GLU A 6 -3.96 -7.28 16.56
CA GLU A 6 -3.23 -6.03 16.76
C GLU A 6 -1.72 -6.23 16.70
N ASP A 7 -1.18 -7.25 17.38
CA ASP A 7 0.24 -7.57 17.38
C ASP A 7 0.81 -7.78 15.97
N ILE A 8 0.08 -8.52 15.12
CA ILE A 8 0.46 -8.73 13.73
C ILE A 8 0.34 -7.42 12.95
N ALA A 9 -0.74 -6.65 13.14
CA ALA A 9 -1.03 -5.43 12.40
C ALA A 9 -0.05 -4.29 12.69
N VAL A 10 0.48 -4.18 13.92
CA VAL A 10 1.52 -3.20 14.27
C VAL A 10 2.92 -3.64 13.83
N SER A 11 3.07 -4.93 13.48
CA SER A 11 4.28 -5.48 12.87
C SER A 11 4.18 -5.46 11.34
N SER A 12 5.03 -6.24 10.66
CA SER A 12 4.95 -6.41 9.21
C SER A 12 3.90 -7.46 8.86
N ILE A 13 2.72 -7.01 8.41
CA ILE A 13 1.67 -7.90 7.88
C ILE A 13 2.24 -8.79 6.77
N TYR A 14 3.11 -8.25 5.90
CA TYR A 14 3.76 -9.02 4.84
C TYR A 14 4.63 -10.15 5.38
N SER A 15 5.38 -9.90 6.46
CA SER A 15 6.20 -10.95 7.08
C SER A 15 5.31 -12.08 7.61
N TYR A 16 4.21 -11.77 8.30
CA TYR A 16 3.25 -12.79 8.72
C TYR A 16 2.69 -13.60 7.54
N LEU A 17 2.28 -12.93 6.45
CA LEU A 17 1.71 -13.59 5.28
C LEU A 17 2.72 -14.50 4.55
N ILE A 18 3.97 -14.05 4.38
CA ILE A 18 5.00 -14.78 3.63
C ILE A 18 5.67 -15.83 4.52
N GLU A 19 6.08 -15.45 5.72
CA GLU A 19 6.92 -16.27 6.58
C GLU A 19 6.10 -17.23 7.44
N ASP A 20 4.98 -16.80 8.02
CA ASP A 20 4.21 -17.67 8.92
C ASP A 20 3.17 -18.48 8.15
N LEU A 21 2.43 -17.83 7.24
CA LEU A 21 1.40 -18.50 6.44
C LEU A 21 1.92 -19.12 5.13
N LYS A 22 3.21 -18.93 4.82
CA LYS A 22 3.87 -19.51 3.63
C LYS A 22 3.19 -19.15 2.31
N LEU A 23 2.60 -17.95 2.22
CA LEU A 23 2.00 -17.47 0.98
C LEU A 23 3.09 -17.11 -0.03
N ASN A 24 2.94 -17.61 -1.26
CA ASN A 24 3.84 -17.33 -2.37
C ASN A 24 3.28 -16.15 -3.17
N ILE A 25 3.82 -14.96 -2.95
CA ILE A 25 3.46 -13.76 -3.72
C ILE A 25 3.98 -13.91 -5.16
N GLY A 26 3.11 -13.67 -6.13
CA GLY A 26 3.43 -13.72 -7.56
C GLY A 26 3.78 -12.34 -8.11
N PHE A 27 2.79 -11.47 -8.24
CA PHE A 27 2.94 -10.14 -8.82
C PHE A 27 2.03 -9.12 -8.15
N ALA A 28 2.35 -7.84 -8.32
CA ALA A 28 1.57 -6.72 -7.81
C ALA A 28 1.39 -5.67 -8.91
N ASP A 29 0.15 -5.26 -9.12
CA ASP A 29 -0.17 -4.07 -9.89
C ASP A 29 -0.23 -2.86 -8.96
N LYS A 30 0.45 -1.78 -9.35
CA LYS A 30 0.46 -0.50 -8.64
C LYS A 30 -0.09 0.60 -9.52
N VAL A 31 -1.18 1.23 -9.09
CA VAL A 31 -1.71 2.44 -9.69
C VAL A 31 -1.32 3.62 -8.79
N MET A 32 -0.64 4.60 -9.37
CA MET A 32 -0.17 5.78 -8.64
C MET A 32 -0.82 7.03 -9.23
N ASN A 33 -1.48 7.82 -8.41
CA ASN A 33 -2.12 9.07 -8.81
C ASN A 33 -1.89 10.17 -7.76
N CYS A 34 -2.23 11.41 -8.10
CA CYS A 34 -2.26 12.51 -7.15
C CYS A 34 -3.64 13.19 -7.20
N GLU A 35 -4.29 13.28 -6.05
CA GLU A 35 -5.61 13.90 -5.92
C GLU A 35 -5.70 14.76 -4.67
N LYS A 36 -6.71 15.63 -4.63
CA LYS A 36 -7.07 16.40 -3.43
C LYS A 36 -7.72 15.46 -2.42
N ILE A 37 -7.39 15.62 -1.14
CA ILE A 37 -7.91 14.76 -0.08
C ILE A 37 -8.94 15.46 0.80
N ASP A 38 -9.82 14.64 1.39
CA ASP A 38 -10.85 15.07 2.32
C ASP A 38 -10.27 15.46 3.70
N GLU A 39 -11.13 16.01 4.55
CA GLU A 39 -10.76 16.49 5.89
C GLU A 39 -10.22 15.34 6.77
N ALA A 40 -10.81 14.15 6.69
CA ALA A 40 -10.41 13.00 7.49
C ALA A 40 -8.97 12.57 7.17
N SER A 41 -8.65 12.44 5.89
CA SER A 41 -7.30 12.09 5.42
C SER A 41 -6.31 13.22 5.72
N ALA A 42 -6.73 14.48 5.51
CA ALA A 42 -5.90 15.65 5.78
C ALA A 42 -5.51 15.75 7.27
N SER A 43 -6.45 15.45 8.17
CA SER A 43 -6.22 15.43 9.61
C SER A 43 -5.19 14.38 10.03
N LEU A 44 -5.30 13.16 9.49
CA LEU A 44 -4.34 12.07 9.74
C LEU A 44 -2.94 12.38 9.20
N LEU A 45 -2.85 13.12 8.10
CA LEU A 45 -1.57 13.50 7.47
C LEU A 45 -1.02 14.83 7.97
N HIS A 46 -1.76 15.56 8.80
CA HIS A 46 -1.44 16.91 9.28
C HIS A 46 -1.18 17.91 8.14
N VAL A 47 -2.07 17.92 7.15
CA VAL A 47 -2.13 18.89 6.04
C VAL A 47 -3.50 19.55 5.99
N ASN A 48 -3.72 20.50 5.06
CA ASN A 48 -5.03 21.14 4.93
C ASN A 48 -5.99 20.28 4.10
N GLU A 49 -7.29 20.38 4.37
CA GLU A 49 -8.31 19.86 3.46
C GLU A 49 -8.07 20.39 2.04
N GLN A 50 -8.30 19.55 1.02
CA GLN A 50 -8.09 19.86 -0.39
C GLN A 50 -6.62 20.07 -0.82
N ASP A 51 -5.65 19.92 0.08
CA ASP A 51 -4.25 19.75 -0.32
C ASP A 51 -4.10 18.45 -1.12
N PRO A 52 -3.13 18.36 -2.05
CA PRO A 52 -2.89 17.13 -2.79
C PRO A 52 -2.28 16.05 -1.89
N ALA A 53 -2.45 14.79 -2.26
CA ALA A 53 -1.70 13.66 -1.74
C ALA A 53 -1.27 12.74 -2.87
N LEU A 54 -0.21 11.96 -2.63
CA LEU A 54 0.13 10.84 -3.50
C LEU A 54 -0.68 9.63 -3.04
N ILE A 55 -1.49 9.06 -3.91
CA ILE A 55 -2.29 7.87 -3.62
C ILE A 55 -1.70 6.70 -4.41
N ILE A 56 -1.49 5.59 -3.73
CA ILE A 56 -1.00 4.35 -4.33
C ILE A 56 -2.00 3.23 -4.02
N GLU A 57 -2.53 2.64 -5.06
CA GLU A 57 -3.42 1.50 -4.99
C GLU A 57 -2.67 0.24 -5.40
N ASN A 58 -2.76 -0.81 -4.59
CA ASN A 58 -2.12 -2.08 -4.84
C ASN A 58 -3.15 -3.17 -5.05
N THR A 59 -2.96 -3.97 -6.10
CA THR A 59 -3.59 -5.29 -6.24
C THR A 59 -2.50 -6.33 -6.25
N VAL A 60 -2.48 -7.22 -5.25
CA VAL A 60 -1.41 -8.21 -5.10
C VAL A 60 -1.97 -9.62 -5.23
N SER A 61 -1.32 -10.38 -6.12
CA SER A 61 -1.72 -11.75 -6.46
C SER A 61 -0.67 -12.76 -6.00
N LEU A 62 -1.15 -13.91 -5.53
CA LEU A 62 -0.33 -15.09 -5.29
C LEU A 62 0.12 -15.73 -6.62
N THR A 63 1.11 -16.62 -6.57
CA THR A 63 1.62 -17.33 -7.76
C THR A 63 0.57 -18.19 -8.48
N ASN A 64 -0.52 -18.57 -7.80
CA ASN A 64 -1.66 -19.26 -8.39
C ASN A 64 -2.71 -18.31 -9.02
N GLY A 65 -2.45 -17.00 -9.07
CA GLY A 65 -3.35 -15.98 -9.61
C GLY A 65 -4.44 -15.47 -8.66
N THR A 66 -4.50 -15.98 -7.42
CA THR A 66 -5.48 -15.48 -6.43
C THR A 66 -5.07 -14.11 -5.92
N ILE A 67 -5.94 -13.11 -6.04
CA ILE A 67 -5.77 -11.81 -5.37
C ILE A 67 -5.93 -12.01 -3.87
N PHE A 68 -4.91 -11.64 -3.08
CA PHE A 68 -4.97 -11.74 -1.63
C PHE A 68 -4.94 -10.38 -0.92
N GLU A 69 -4.49 -9.32 -1.61
CA GLU A 69 -4.47 -7.96 -1.09
C GLU A 69 -5.05 -6.99 -2.11
N LEU A 70 -5.96 -6.15 -1.61
CA LEU A 70 -6.35 -4.88 -2.21
C LEU A 70 -6.08 -3.81 -1.15
N SER A 71 -5.23 -2.84 -1.46
CA SER A 71 -4.90 -1.78 -0.51
C SER A 71 -4.80 -0.42 -1.19
N GLN A 72 -5.09 0.62 -0.42
CA GLN A 72 -4.87 2.01 -0.79
C GLN A 72 -4.00 2.65 0.29
N SER A 73 -2.99 3.40 -0.14
CA SER A 73 -2.12 4.17 0.73
C SER A 73 -2.11 5.62 0.28
N ILE A 74 -2.39 6.53 1.21
CA ILE A 74 -2.41 7.97 0.97
C ILE A 74 -1.18 8.57 1.67
N PHE A 75 -0.34 9.24 0.91
CA PHE A 75 0.93 9.78 1.40
C PHE A 75 0.95 11.31 1.36
N HIS A 76 1.55 11.89 2.40
CA HIS A 76 1.80 13.32 2.49
C HIS A 76 2.63 13.82 1.29
N TYR A 77 2.07 14.75 0.50
CA TYR A 77 2.62 15.17 -0.78
C TYR A 77 4.04 15.78 -0.72
N GLN A 78 4.37 16.52 0.34
CA GLN A 78 5.72 17.09 0.49
C GLN A 78 6.79 16.11 0.99
N LYS A 79 6.39 14.98 1.57
CA LYS A 79 7.31 14.04 2.26
C LYS A 79 7.55 12.78 1.46
N ALA A 80 6.58 12.36 0.65
CA ALA A 80 6.66 11.16 -0.15
C ALA A 80 7.62 11.31 -1.34
N LYS A 81 8.46 10.30 -1.56
CA LYS A 81 9.32 10.19 -2.75
C LYS A 81 9.27 8.76 -3.25
N ILE A 82 9.00 8.58 -4.54
CA ILE A 82 9.00 7.26 -5.19
C ILE A 82 10.20 7.17 -6.12
N LEU A 83 10.99 6.11 -5.96
CA LEU A 83 12.06 5.75 -6.88
C LEU A 83 11.55 4.64 -7.80
N ASN A 84 11.45 4.93 -9.10
CA ASN A 84 11.24 3.90 -10.11
C ASN A 84 12.55 3.69 -10.88
N ARG A 85 13.16 2.52 -10.73
CA ARG A 85 14.38 2.16 -11.46
C ARG A 85 14.03 1.36 -12.69
N ILE A 86 14.21 1.99 -13.86
CA ILE A 86 14.00 1.38 -15.16
C ILE A 86 15.35 0.93 -15.71
N ASN A 87 15.45 -0.34 -16.11
CA ASN A 87 16.62 -0.87 -16.82
C ASN A 87 16.25 -1.08 -18.30
N PHE A 88 17.05 -0.53 -19.21
CA PHE A 88 16.94 -0.74 -20.65
C PHE A 88 18.04 -1.74 -21.03
N LYS A 89 17.76 -3.04 -20.99
CA LYS A 89 18.60 -4.02 -21.70
C LYS A 89 18.20 -4.04 -23.16
#